data_AF-A0A3M0YFG3-F1
#
_entry.id   AF-A0A3M0YFG3-F1
#
_cell.length_a   1.000
_cell.length_b   1.000
_cell.length_c   1.000
_cell.angle_alpha   90.00
_cell.angle_beta   90.00
_cell.angle_gamma   90.00
#
_symmetry.space_group_name_H-M   'P 1'
#
loop_
_entity.id
_entity.type
_entity.pdbx_description
1 polymer ?
#
loop_
_entity_poly.entity_id
_entity_poly.type
_entity_poly.pdbx_seq_one_letter_code
_entity_poly.pdbx_strand_id
1 'polypeptide(L)'
;LYFWAVYHLTNLYMAEHWGAERFILLEGGVYTATFWLGQVLLGGLVPLALFYIRPFSQSRAWLVTGAALVILGGLAQMYVTIIGGQAYPLEIFQGMEVKSSFFDGQVASYTPSSPEVLLGIGGVAIALLMTVVAVRVLPFLPQSLADRDVAA
;
A
#
# COMPACT_ATOMS: atom_id res chain seq x y z
N LEU A 1 -8.09 5.36 2.76
CA LEU A 1 -7.85 6.77 3.18
C LEU A 1 -8.42 7.06 4.57
N TYR A 2 -9.71 6.87 4.82
CA TYR A 2 -10.33 7.17 6.14
C TYR A 2 -9.57 6.57 7.34
N PHE A 3 -9.39 5.24 7.38
CA PHE A 3 -8.71 4.58 8.51
C PHE A 3 -7.27 5.07 8.71
N TRP A 4 -6.56 5.36 7.62
CA TRP A 4 -5.22 5.93 7.68
C TRP A 4 -5.20 7.36 8.22
N ALA A 5 -6.19 8.17 7.85
CA ALA A 5 -6.33 9.51 8.41
C ALA A 5 -6.60 9.47 9.92
N VAL A 6 -7.50 8.57 10.36
CA VAL A 6 -7.76 8.36 11.79
C VAL A 6 -6.50 7.87 12.51
N TYR A 7 -5.80 6.88 11.95
CA TYR A 7 -4.55 6.35 12.51
C TYR A 7 -3.49 7.43 12.75
N HIS A 8 -3.15 8.22 11.72
CA HIS A 8 -2.17 9.29 11.85
C HIS A 8 -2.64 10.41 12.78
N LEU A 9 -3.94 10.74 12.78
CA LEU A 9 -4.47 11.74 13.68
C LEU A 9 -4.39 11.29 15.16
N THR A 10 -4.68 10.02 15.43
CA THR A 10 -4.55 9.42 16.76
C THR A 10 -3.09 9.39 17.21
N ASN A 11 -2.16 9.03 16.33
CA ASN A 11 -0.74 9.06 16.67
C ASN A 11 -0.21 10.48 16.86
N LEU A 12 -0.67 11.44 16.06
CA LEU A 12 -0.30 12.86 16.24
C LEU A 12 -0.86 13.43 17.55
N TYR A 13 -1.93 12.88 18.10
CA TYR A 13 -2.41 13.24 19.44
C TYR A 13 -1.48 12.71 20.55
N MET A 14 -0.82 11.57 20.33
CA MET A 14 0.09 10.94 21.31
C MET A 14 1.53 11.48 21.14
N ALA A 15 1.99 12.30 22.10
CA ALA A 15 3.30 12.96 22.03
C ALA A 15 4.50 12.01 21.81
N GLU A 16 4.42 10.78 22.32
CA GLU A 16 5.43 9.74 22.14
C GLU A 16 5.64 9.37 20.66
N HIS A 17 4.59 9.42 19.84
CA HIS A 17 4.64 9.03 18.43
C HIS A 17 5.02 10.18 17.49
N TRP A 18 5.21 11.40 18.01
CA TRP A 18 5.46 12.58 17.17
C TRP A 18 6.71 12.44 16.29
N GLY A 19 7.75 11.77 16.80
CA GLY A 19 8.97 11.54 16.02
C GLY A 19 8.71 10.63 14.80
N ALA A 20 8.03 9.50 15.02
CA ALA A 20 7.67 8.57 13.95
C ALA A 20 6.69 9.19 12.94
N GLU A 21 5.71 9.97 13.42
CA GLU A 21 4.75 10.68 12.56
C GLU A 21 5.44 11.77 11.72
N ARG A 22 6.34 12.57 12.30
CA ARG A 22 7.13 13.55 11.53
C ARG A 22 8.01 12.88 10.50
N PHE A 23 8.60 11.72 10.83
CA PHE A 23 9.38 10.94 9.89
C PHE A 23 8.53 10.49 8.70
N ILE A 24 7.37 9.87 8.91
CA ILE A 24 6.54 9.38 7.80
C ILE A 24 5.95 10.55 7.01
N LEU A 25 5.44 11.59 7.68
CA LEU A 25 4.63 12.63 7.02
C LEU A 25 5.43 13.80 6.44
N LEU A 26 6.63 14.12 6.97
CA LEU A 26 7.34 15.36 6.65
C LEU A 26 8.81 15.16 6.27
N GLU A 27 9.58 14.38 7.03
CA GLU A 27 11.05 14.44 7.01
C GLU A 27 11.74 13.13 6.56
N GLY A 28 11.00 12.05 6.34
CA GLY A 28 11.53 10.72 6.00
C GLY A 28 11.94 10.53 4.54
N GLY A 29 11.98 11.60 3.75
CA GLY A 29 12.47 11.58 2.37
C GLY A 29 11.67 10.64 1.46
N VAL A 30 12.28 9.51 1.07
CA VAL A 30 11.63 8.51 0.18
C VAL A 30 10.37 7.95 0.82
N TYR A 31 10.37 7.68 2.13
CA TYR A 31 9.19 7.13 2.82
C TYR A 31 8.01 8.11 2.79
N THR A 32 8.29 9.41 3.02
CA THR A 32 7.32 10.49 2.91
C THR A 32 6.80 10.67 1.49
N ALA A 33 7.69 10.60 0.49
CA ALA A 33 7.30 10.66 -0.91
C ALA A 33 6.41 9.48 -1.31
N THR A 34 6.74 8.25 -0.87
CA THR A 34 5.93 7.06 -1.13
C THR A 34 4.57 7.12 -0.45
N PHE A 35 4.50 7.66 0.78
CA PHE A 35 3.23 7.90 1.47
C PHE A 35 2.33 8.87 0.69
N TRP A 36 2.82 10.08 0.40
CA TRP A 36 1.99 11.10 -0.25
C TRP A 36 1.72 10.81 -1.71
N LEU A 37 2.75 10.52 -2.51
CA LEU A 37 2.61 10.33 -3.95
C LEU A 37 2.10 8.92 -4.28
N GLY A 38 2.65 7.89 -3.66
CA GLY A 38 2.29 6.51 -3.94
C GLY A 38 0.93 6.13 -3.36
N GLN A 39 0.79 6.20 -2.04
CA GLN A 39 -0.41 5.75 -1.35
C GLN A 39 -1.57 6.76 -1.46
N VAL A 40 -1.36 8.02 -1.06
CA VAL A 40 -2.46 9.01 -0.97
C VAL A 40 -2.90 9.47 -2.35
N LEU A 41 -1.96 9.96 -3.17
CA LEU A 41 -2.28 10.52 -4.49
C LEU A 41 -2.59 9.42 -5.52
N LEU A 42 -1.61 8.57 -5.85
CA LEU A 42 -1.77 7.54 -6.90
C LEU A 42 -2.71 6.41 -6.48
N GLY A 43 -2.66 5.98 -5.22
CA GLY A 43 -3.49 4.90 -4.70
C GLY A 43 -4.91 5.29 -4.29
N GLY A 44 -5.11 6.56 -3.93
CA GLY A 44 -6.34 7.05 -3.32
C GLY A 44 -7.07 8.07 -4.17
N LEU A 45 -6.48 9.27 -4.33
CA LEU A 45 -7.15 10.41 -4.96
C LEU A 45 -7.34 10.25 -6.48
N VAL A 46 -6.31 9.77 -7.18
CA VAL A 46 -6.38 9.59 -8.64
C VAL A 46 -7.41 8.52 -9.03
N PRO A 47 -7.44 7.32 -8.44
CA PRO A 47 -8.46 6.32 -8.76
C PRO A 47 -9.87 6.79 -8.40
N LEU A 48 -10.02 7.50 -7.27
CA LEU A 48 -11.30 8.11 -6.90
C LEU A 48 -11.81 9.06 -7.98
N ALA A 49 -10.94 9.94 -8.50
CA ALA A 49 -11.29 10.83 -9.59
C ALA A 49 -11.65 10.06 -10.87
N LEU A 50 -10.87 9.05 -11.25
CA LEU A 50 -11.13 8.24 -12.44
C LEU A 50 -12.48 7.50 -12.38
N PHE A 51 -12.86 7.00 -11.21
CA PHE A 51 -14.11 6.26 -11.05
C PHE A 51 -15.34 7.18 -10.91
N TYR A 52 -15.17 8.39 -10.39
CA TYR A 52 -16.29 9.31 -10.16
C TYR A 52 -16.62 10.19 -11.38
N ILE A 53 -15.64 10.45 -12.25
CA ILE A 53 -15.81 11.29 -13.44
C ILE A 53 -16.36 10.45 -14.60
N ARG A 54 -17.60 10.76 -15.03
CA ARG A 54 -18.37 9.98 -16.03
C ARG A 54 -17.61 9.60 -17.31
N PRO A 55 -16.88 10.51 -17.99
CA PRO A 55 -16.11 10.15 -19.19
C PRO A 55 -15.07 9.04 -18.96
N PHE A 56 -14.48 8.99 -17.77
CA PHE A 56 -13.45 8.01 -17.44
C PHE A 56 -14.06 6.70 -16.95
N SER A 57 -15.10 6.76 -16.12
CA SER A 57 -15.74 5.56 -15.57
C SER A 57 -16.48 4.70 -16.60
N GLN A 58 -16.86 5.27 -17.74
CA GLN A 58 -17.50 4.53 -18.84
C GLN A 58 -16.50 3.82 -19.77
N SER A 59 -15.21 4.12 -19.66
CA SER A 59 -14.18 3.51 -20.49
C SER A 59 -13.51 2.33 -19.77
N ARG A 60 -13.52 1.16 -20.41
CA ARG A 60 -12.85 -0.04 -19.89
C ARG A 60 -11.35 0.19 -19.63
N ALA A 61 -10.68 0.95 -20.49
CA ALA A 61 -9.26 1.24 -20.33
C ALA A 61 -8.99 2.04 -19.05
N TRP A 62 -9.79 3.09 -18.79
CA TRP A 62 -9.64 3.91 -17.59
C TRP A 62 -10.03 3.17 -16.31
N LEU A 63 -11.00 2.25 -16.37
CA LEU A 63 -11.33 1.36 -15.27
C LEU A 63 -10.14 0.45 -14.90
N VAL A 64 -9.49 -0.17 -15.91
CA VAL A 64 -8.31 -1.03 -15.70
C VAL A 64 -7.16 -0.21 -15.14
N THR A 65 -6.89 0.99 -15.68
CA THR A 65 -5.86 1.89 -15.16
C THR A 65 -6.13 2.28 -13.71
N GLY A 66 -7.36 2.64 -13.37
CA GLY A 66 -7.75 2.96 -11.99
C GLY A 66 -7.53 1.78 -11.05
N ALA A 67 -7.90 0.57 -11.44
CA ALA A 67 -7.68 -0.64 -10.64
C ALA A 67 -6.19 -0.93 -10.43
N ALA A 68 -5.36 -0.78 -11.48
CA ALA A 68 -3.92 -0.94 -11.37
C ALA A 68 -3.29 0.09 -10.41
N LEU A 69 -3.73 1.34 -10.48
CA LEU A 69 -3.28 2.40 -9.57
C LEU A 69 -3.67 2.11 -8.11
N VAL A 70 -4.86 1.56 -7.85
CA VAL A 70 -5.25 1.12 -6.49
C VAL A 70 -4.32 0.02 -5.97
N ILE A 71 -3.97 -0.97 -6.81
CA ILE A 71 -3.03 -2.03 -6.43
C ILE A 71 -1.66 -1.44 -6.10
N LEU A 72 -1.12 -0.57 -6.96
CA LEU A 72 0.16 0.12 -6.73
C LEU A 72 0.14 0.96 -5.45
N GLY A 73 -0.97 1.65 -5.19
CA GLY A 73 -1.21 2.37 -3.95
C GLY A 73 -1.19 1.49 -2.70
N GLY A 74 -1.80 0.31 -2.78
CA GLY A 74 -1.76 -0.70 -1.72
C GLY A 74 -0.35 -1.25 -1.46
N LEU A 75 0.44 -1.47 -2.53
CA LEU A 75 1.85 -1.84 -2.39
C LEU A 75 2.67 -0.71 -1.74
N ALA A 76 2.44 0.55 -2.14
CA ALA A 76 3.07 1.72 -1.52
C ALA A 76 2.72 1.83 -0.03
N GLN A 77 1.47 1.57 0.35
CA GLN A 77 1.04 1.54 1.73
C GLN A 77 1.78 0.44 2.53
N MET A 78 1.89 -0.77 1.99
CA MET A 78 2.65 -1.85 2.64
C MET A 78 4.12 -1.49 2.78
N TYR A 79 4.73 -0.86 1.77
CA TYR A 79 6.11 -0.38 1.84
C TYR A 79 6.30 0.63 2.97
N VAL A 80 5.44 1.65 3.08
CA VAL A 80 5.53 2.66 4.15
C VAL A 80 5.33 2.02 5.53
N THR A 81 4.40 1.08 5.65
CA THR A 81 4.07 0.45 6.93
C THR A 81 5.19 -0.50 7.40
N ILE A 82 5.68 -1.36 6.50
CA ILE A 82 6.68 -2.38 6.83
C ILE A 82 8.06 -1.73 6.85
N ILE A 83 8.51 -1.20 5.70
CA ILE A 83 9.88 -0.68 5.55
C ILE A 83 10.01 0.68 6.26
N GLY A 84 9.05 1.59 6.07
CA GLY A 84 9.08 2.89 6.75
C GLY A 84 8.97 2.76 8.27
N GLY A 85 8.13 1.85 8.76
CA GLY A 85 8.02 1.54 10.19
C GLY A 85 9.30 0.93 10.79
N GLN A 86 9.99 0.06 10.05
CA GLN A 86 11.27 -0.54 10.47
C GLN A 86 12.46 0.43 10.33
N ALA A 87 12.36 1.42 9.45
CA ALA A 87 13.42 2.39 9.22
C ALA A 87 13.54 3.42 10.35
N TYR A 88 12.46 3.70 11.07
CA TYR A 88 12.47 4.63 12.19
C TYR A 88 13.16 4.01 13.43
N PRO A 89 14.10 4.70 14.09
CA PRO A 89 14.82 4.15 15.24
C PRO A 89 13.89 3.82 16.41
N LEU A 90 14.05 2.62 16.98
CA LEU A 90 13.31 2.20 18.17
C LEU A 90 14.04 2.66 19.43
N GLU A 91 13.35 3.42 20.28
CA GLU A 91 13.79 3.69 21.65
C GLU A 91 13.44 2.49 22.54
N ILE A 92 14.35 1.51 22.61
CA ILE A 92 14.12 0.25 23.36
C ILE A 92 14.19 0.48 24.89
N PHE A 93 14.99 1.45 25.34
CA PHE A 93 15.22 1.73 26.76
C PHE A 93 14.86 3.18 27.09
N GLN A 94 13.60 3.40 27.48
CA GLN A 94 13.09 4.72 27.84
C GLN A 94 13.89 5.33 29.00
N GLY A 95 14.42 6.54 28.81
CA GLY A 95 15.14 7.30 29.84
C GLY A 95 16.58 6.86 30.11
N MET A 96 17.13 5.92 29.33
CA MET A 96 18.54 5.51 29.42
C MET A 96 19.27 5.77 28.11
N GLU A 97 20.38 6.51 28.15
CA GLU A 97 21.24 6.71 26.99
C GLU A 97 22.13 5.45 26.83
N VAL A 98 21.61 4.44 26.15
CA VAL A 98 22.40 3.28 25.76
C VAL A 98 23.24 3.69 24.55
N LYS A 99 24.56 3.49 24.65
CA LYS A 99 25.49 3.73 23.54
C LYS A 99 26.06 2.40 23.08
N SER A 100 25.50 1.86 22.00
CA SER A 100 26.07 0.72 21.27
C SER A 100 26.98 1.20 20.14
N SER A 101 28.02 0.43 19.82
CA SER A 101 28.84 0.65 18.62
C SER A 101 28.15 0.22 17.31
N PHE A 102 26.95 -0.36 17.39
CA PHE A 102 26.17 -0.85 16.24
C PHE A 102 24.87 -0.07 16.08
N PHE A 103 24.82 0.82 15.06
CA PHE A 103 23.60 1.41 14.48
C PHE A 103 22.58 2.03 15.46
N ASP A 104 23.04 2.53 16.61
CA ASP A 104 22.17 3.15 17.61
C ASP A 104 21.58 4.46 17.07
N GLY A 105 20.24 4.59 17.09
CA GLY A 105 19.53 5.82 16.71
C GLY A 105 19.55 6.23 15.23
N GLN A 106 20.09 5.41 14.31
CA GLN A 106 20.18 5.76 12.89
C GLN A 106 19.00 5.24 12.07
N VAL A 107 18.54 6.03 11.11
CA VAL A 107 17.51 5.60 10.15
C VAL A 107 18.09 4.49 9.27
N ALA A 108 17.45 3.32 9.28
CA ALA A 108 17.90 2.20 8.46
C ALA A 108 17.63 2.48 6.97
N SER A 109 18.63 2.21 6.13
CA SER A 109 18.49 2.32 4.67
C SER A 109 18.08 0.98 4.09
N TYR A 110 17.06 0.99 3.23
CA TYR A 110 16.60 -0.17 2.48
C TYR A 110 16.78 0.11 0.99
N THR A 111 17.39 -0.84 0.27
CA THR A 111 17.46 -0.80 -1.20
C THR A 111 17.07 -2.19 -1.71
N PRO A 112 15.99 -2.31 -2.49
CA PRO A 112 15.53 -3.60 -2.96
C PRO A 112 16.57 -4.21 -3.90
N SER A 113 16.89 -5.47 -3.65
CA SER A 113 17.74 -6.32 -4.48
C SER A 113 16.96 -6.90 -5.65
N SER A 114 17.67 -7.28 -6.72
CA SER A 114 17.01 -7.90 -7.88
C SER A 114 16.22 -9.17 -7.54
N PRO A 115 16.67 -10.09 -6.65
CA PRO A 115 15.88 -11.25 -6.28
C PRO A 115 14.58 -10.90 -5.55
N GLU A 116 14.56 -9.84 -4.74
CA GLU A 116 13.32 -9.39 -4.05
C GLU A 116 12.28 -8.88 -5.06
N VAL A 117 12.71 -8.16 -6.08
CA VAL A 117 11.82 -7.70 -7.15
C VAL A 117 11.27 -8.87 -7.95
N LEU A 118 12.13 -9.83 -8.31
CA LEU A 118 11.73 -11.06 -9.00
C LEU A 118 10.77 -11.89 -8.15
N LEU A 119 10.96 -11.96 -6.83
CA LEU A 119 10.05 -12.64 -5.90
C LEU A 119 8.67 -11.98 -5.89
N GLY A 120 8.61 -10.64 -5.84
CA GLY A 120 7.36 -9.89 -5.92
C GLY A 120 6.59 -10.16 -7.23
N ILE A 121 7.28 -10.12 -8.36
CA ILE A 121 6.70 -10.43 -9.68
C ILE A 121 6.22 -11.90 -9.72
N GLY A 122 7.01 -12.83 -9.18
CA GLY A 122 6.65 -14.24 -9.09
C GLY A 122 5.37 -14.48 -8.29
N GLY A 123 5.20 -13.78 -7.17
CA GLY A 123 3.97 -13.83 -6.37
C GLY A 123 2.74 -13.38 -7.16
N VAL A 124 2.85 -12.28 -7.91
CA VAL A 124 1.76 -11.79 -8.79
C VAL A 124 1.44 -12.81 -9.87
N ALA A 125 2.46 -13.38 -10.53
CA ALA A 125 2.28 -14.38 -11.58
C ALA A 125 1.57 -15.65 -11.06
N ILE A 126 1.95 -16.13 -9.88
CA ILE A 126 1.32 -17.29 -9.24
C ILE A 126 -0.14 -16.97 -8.87
N ALA A 127 -0.42 -15.79 -8.31
CA ALA A 127 -1.78 -15.38 -7.99
C ALA A 127 -2.70 -15.33 -9.23
N LEU A 128 -2.21 -14.78 -10.34
CA LEU A 128 -2.95 -14.77 -11.60
C LEU A 128 -3.13 -16.19 -12.16
N LEU A 129 -2.10 -17.02 -12.14
CA LEU A 129 -2.18 -18.41 -12.59
C LEU A 129 -3.23 -19.20 -11.80
N MET A 130 -3.20 -19.09 -10.46
CA MET A 130 -4.19 -19.72 -9.59
C MET A 130 -5.60 -19.25 -9.90
N THR A 131 -5.78 -17.95 -10.14
CA THR A 131 -7.08 -17.37 -10.52
C THR A 131 -7.61 -17.96 -11.82
N VAL A 132 -6.76 -18.06 -12.85
CA VAL A 132 -7.13 -18.65 -14.15
C VAL A 132 -7.49 -20.13 -14.00
N VAL A 133 -6.67 -20.90 -13.28
CA VAL A 133 -6.92 -22.33 -13.03
C VAL A 133 -8.24 -22.51 -12.27
N ALA A 134 -8.46 -21.71 -11.23
CA ALA A 134 -9.69 -21.75 -10.43
C ALA A 134 -10.93 -21.50 -11.30
N VAL A 135 -10.95 -20.44 -12.10
CA VAL A 135 -12.07 -20.10 -12.99
C VAL A 135 -12.28 -21.14 -14.10
N ARG A 136 -11.20 -21.81 -14.54
CA ARG A 136 -11.27 -22.83 -15.59
C ARG A 136 -11.80 -24.17 -15.08
N VAL A 137 -11.44 -24.56 -13.86
CA VAL A 137 -11.73 -25.89 -13.30
C VAL A 137 -13.02 -25.90 -12.49
N LEU A 138 -13.33 -24.80 -11.78
CA LEU A 138 -14.49 -24.70 -10.91
C LEU A 138 -15.56 -23.78 -11.52
N PRO A 139 -16.86 -24.06 -11.29
CA PRO A 139 -17.97 -23.27 -11.83
C PRO A 139 -18.15 -21.94 -11.06
N PHE A 140 -17.13 -21.08 -11.06
CA PHE A 140 -17.19 -19.75 -10.43
C PHE A 140 -17.99 -18.73 -11.23
N LEU A 141 -18.03 -18.86 -12.56
CA LEU A 141 -18.74 -17.93 -13.43
C LEU A 141 -20.16 -18.44 -13.72
N PRO A 142 -21.17 -17.55 -13.65
CA PRO A 142 -22.54 -17.93 -14.01
C PRO A 142 -22.62 -18.25 -15.51
N GLN A 143 -23.46 -19.24 -15.85
CA GLN A 143 -23.68 -19.64 -17.25
C GLN A 143 -24.41 -18.56 -18.06
N SER A 144 -25.16 -17.69 -17.38
CA SER A 144 -25.86 -16.55 -17.96
C SER A 144 -25.74 -15.32 -17.07
N LEU A 145 -25.61 -14.16 -17.71
CA LEU A 145 -25.64 -12.85 -17.05
C LEU A 145 -27.01 -12.17 -17.16
N ALA A 146 -28.01 -12.85 -17.72
CA ALA A 146 -29.35 -12.29 -17.84
C ALA A 146 -30.09 -12.39 -16.50
N ASP A 147 -30.61 -11.26 -16.00
CA ASP A 147 -31.36 -11.19 -14.74
C ASP A 147 -32.55 -12.18 -14.69
N ARG A 148 -33.10 -12.53 -15.86
CA ARG A 148 -34.20 -13.49 -16.00
C ARG A 148 -33.82 -14.91 -15.56
N ASP A 149 -32.55 -15.28 -15.64
CA ASP A 149 -32.05 -16.64 -15.39
C ASP A 149 -31.59 -16.84 -13.93
N VAL A 150 -31.61 -15.79 -13.10
CA VAL A 150 -31.15 -15.80 -11.70
C VAL A 150 -32.30 -16.06 -10.69
N ALA A 151 -33.56 -15.97 -11.13
CA ALA A 151 -34.74 -15.99 -10.26
C ALA A 151 -35.54 -17.33 -10.26
N ALA A 152 -34.90 -18.48 -10.53
CA ALA A 152 -35.55 -19.79 -10.48
C ALA A 152 -35.03 -20.65 -9.31
#